data_AF-A0A972RWL0-F1
#
_entry.id   AF-A0A972RWL0-F1
#
_cell.length_a   1.000
_cell.length_b   1.000
_cell.length_c   1.000
_cell.angle_alpha   90.00
_cell.angle_beta   90.00
_cell.angle_gamma   90.00
#
_symmetry.space_group_name_H-M   'P 1'
#
loop_
_entity.id
_entity.type
_entity.pdbx_description
1 polymer ?
#
loop_
_entity_poly.entity_id
_entity_poly.type
_entity_poly.pdbx_seq_one_letter_code
_entity_poly.pdbx_strand_id
1 'polypeptide(L)'
;AWVNVCNPYQDSANANHWIKAAREMDNFIVVSDAYPGISAMVADLVLPSAMIYEKWGAYGNAERRTQHWRQQVLPVGNAMSDTWQWVELSKRFKVKDVWGEYAPSGARKKPLPSVIEAAKKMGYSEDTTMYEILFANEEAKKYTIDDPLLEGFDDSDSKGDERKVIGSDGKEWKGYGFFIHKYLFEEYAWFGRGHAHDLAPFDVYHKVRGLKWPVVDGKETQWRFNVKYDPYAAKAAKETGGEFAFYGPLAKSLPKGDLRGVKDKKKESLKNKAKIFARPYMDPPEMPDNEYDTWLCTGRVLEHWHSGTMTMRVPELFRAVPEALCYMHPEDAKKHGVKRGELVWVESRRGKVKARVETRGRNRPPRGLVFVPWFDERVFINKVCLDATCPMSKQTDYKKCAVKIYKA
;
A
#
# COMPACT_ATOMS: atom_id res chain seq x y z
N ALA A 1 0.16 -16.90 -1.29
CA ALA A 1 0.38 -15.49 -0.91
C ALA A 1 -0.53 -15.13 0.27
N TRP A 2 -0.12 -14.22 1.15
CA TRP A 2 -1.01 -13.67 2.19
C TRP A 2 -1.27 -12.20 1.90
N VAL A 3 -2.54 -11.87 1.65
CA VAL A 3 -3.05 -10.55 1.30
C VAL A 3 -3.71 -9.93 2.53
N ASN A 4 -3.32 -8.70 2.90
CA ASN A 4 -3.91 -7.93 4.00
C ASN A 4 -4.32 -6.55 3.51
N VAL A 5 -5.52 -6.09 3.91
CA VAL A 5 -6.00 -4.70 3.72
C VAL A 5 -5.95 -4.22 2.26
N CYS A 6 -6.05 -5.13 1.30
CA CYS A 6 -6.15 -4.80 -0.11
C CYS A 6 -6.95 -5.87 -0.88
N ASN A 7 -7.48 -5.49 -2.05
CA ASN A 7 -8.28 -6.37 -2.90
C ASN A 7 -7.56 -6.61 -4.25
N PRO A 8 -6.33 -7.16 -4.25
CA PRO A 8 -5.44 -7.19 -5.41
C PRO A 8 -6.04 -7.90 -6.62
N TYR A 9 -6.94 -8.86 -6.41
CA TYR A 9 -7.58 -9.57 -7.50
C TYR A 9 -8.66 -8.74 -8.18
N GLN A 10 -9.18 -7.67 -7.58
CA GLN A 10 -9.98 -6.64 -8.28
C GLN A 10 -9.11 -5.47 -8.77
N ASP A 11 -8.10 -5.09 -7.99
CA ASP A 11 -7.34 -3.85 -8.16
C ASP A 11 -6.26 -3.96 -9.26
N SER A 12 -5.74 -5.16 -9.52
CA SER A 12 -4.60 -5.38 -10.43
C SER A 12 -5.03 -5.41 -11.89
N ALA A 13 -4.35 -4.66 -12.75
CA ALA A 13 -4.56 -4.73 -14.19
C ALA A 13 -4.29 -6.13 -14.74
N ASN A 14 -4.89 -6.45 -15.89
CA ASN A 14 -4.84 -7.78 -16.49
C ASN A 14 -5.32 -8.86 -15.51
N ALA A 15 -6.43 -8.59 -14.81
CA ALA A 15 -6.87 -9.42 -13.68
C ALA A 15 -7.11 -10.89 -14.06
N ASN A 16 -7.49 -11.18 -15.32
CA ASN A 16 -7.63 -12.54 -15.83
C ASN A 16 -6.33 -13.34 -15.67
N HIS A 17 -5.17 -12.73 -15.94
CA HIS A 17 -3.86 -13.37 -15.77
C HIS A 17 -3.60 -13.71 -14.29
N TRP A 18 -3.80 -12.75 -13.39
CA TRP A 18 -3.48 -12.92 -11.97
C TRP A 18 -4.44 -13.87 -11.24
N ILE A 19 -5.72 -13.85 -11.59
CA ILE A 19 -6.70 -14.82 -11.05
C ILE A 19 -6.35 -16.22 -11.54
N LYS A 20 -6.01 -16.38 -12.83
CA LYS A 20 -5.57 -17.66 -13.38
C LYS A 20 -4.33 -18.18 -12.63
N ALA A 21 -3.31 -17.34 -12.47
CA ALA A 21 -2.11 -17.69 -11.71
C ALA A 21 -2.45 -18.12 -10.27
N ALA A 22 -3.34 -17.40 -9.59
CA ALA A 22 -3.74 -17.73 -8.23
C ALA A 22 -4.49 -19.06 -8.10
N ARG A 23 -5.32 -19.43 -9.09
CA ARG A 23 -6.19 -20.61 -9.03
C ARG A 23 -5.66 -21.87 -9.70
N GLU A 24 -4.75 -21.73 -10.67
CA GLU A 24 -4.26 -22.86 -11.47
C GLU A 24 -2.82 -23.27 -11.16
N MET A 25 -2.02 -22.40 -10.54
CA MET A 25 -0.68 -22.77 -10.06
C MET A 25 -0.75 -23.37 -8.65
N ASP A 26 0.35 -23.99 -8.20
CA ASP A 26 0.49 -24.55 -6.84
C ASP A 26 0.64 -23.43 -5.80
N ASN A 27 -0.48 -22.79 -5.49
CA ASN A 27 -0.57 -21.65 -4.58
C ASN A 27 -1.56 -21.94 -3.46
N PHE A 28 -1.24 -21.46 -2.26
CA PHE A 28 -2.21 -21.29 -1.17
C PHE A 28 -2.40 -19.80 -0.89
N ILE A 29 -3.62 -19.30 -1.07
CA ILE A 29 -3.97 -17.88 -0.97
C ILE A 29 -4.73 -17.61 0.32
N VAL A 30 -4.14 -16.78 1.18
CA VAL A 30 -4.77 -16.28 2.40
C VAL A 30 -5.17 -14.83 2.18
N VAL A 31 -6.40 -14.46 2.55
CA VAL A 31 -6.90 -13.08 2.50
C VAL A 31 -7.41 -12.67 3.87
N SER A 32 -6.93 -11.53 4.34
CA SER A 32 -7.35 -10.87 5.58
C SER A 32 -8.06 -9.58 5.23
N ASP A 33 -9.36 -9.57 5.46
CA ASP A 33 -10.25 -8.48 5.07
C ASP A 33 -11.41 -8.36 6.07
N ALA A 34 -11.97 -7.15 6.18
CA ALA A 34 -13.16 -6.90 6.97
C ALA A 34 -14.43 -7.30 6.21
N TYR A 35 -14.39 -7.29 4.87
CA TYR A 35 -15.53 -7.66 4.03
C TYR A 35 -15.11 -8.56 2.87
N PRO A 36 -15.99 -9.48 2.43
CA PRO A 36 -15.74 -10.24 1.22
C PRO A 36 -15.80 -9.34 -0.02
N GLY A 37 -14.70 -9.30 -0.78
CA GLY A 37 -14.64 -8.82 -2.16
C GLY A 37 -14.08 -9.91 -3.09
N ILE A 38 -13.78 -9.57 -4.34
CA ILE A 38 -13.21 -10.51 -5.32
C ILE A 38 -11.98 -11.27 -4.77
N SER A 39 -11.10 -10.60 -4.02
CA SER A 39 -9.93 -11.30 -3.45
C SER A 39 -10.29 -12.38 -2.45
N ALA A 40 -11.29 -12.14 -1.60
CA ALA A 40 -11.80 -13.17 -0.69
C ALA A 40 -12.42 -14.35 -1.45
N MET A 41 -13.03 -14.12 -2.61
CA MET A 41 -13.55 -15.20 -3.47
C MET A 41 -12.44 -16.01 -4.17
N VAL A 42 -11.26 -15.42 -4.36
CA VAL A 42 -10.09 -16.10 -4.95
C VAL A 42 -9.32 -16.89 -3.89
N ALA A 43 -9.46 -16.53 -2.61
CA ALA A 43 -8.72 -17.11 -1.50
C ALA A 43 -9.07 -18.58 -1.22
N ASP A 44 -8.11 -19.30 -0.63
CA ASP A 44 -8.30 -20.63 -0.04
C ASP A 44 -8.60 -20.53 1.46
N LEU A 45 -8.13 -19.45 2.11
CA LEU A 45 -8.42 -19.12 3.50
C LEU A 45 -8.74 -17.63 3.63
N VAL A 46 -9.89 -17.31 4.23
CA VAL A 46 -10.28 -15.94 4.58
C VAL A 46 -10.23 -15.78 6.10
N LEU A 47 -9.52 -14.75 6.56
CA LEU A 47 -9.39 -14.40 7.97
C LEU A 47 -10.16 -13.09 8.24
N PRO A 48 -11.08 -13.05 9.22
CA PRO A 48 -11.83 -11.85 9.54
C PRO A 48 -10.93 -10.82 10.24
N SER A 49 -10.83 -9.63 9.67
CA SER A 49 -9.90 -8.59 10.17
C SER A 49 -10.62 -7.40 10.80
N ALA A 50 -10.13 -6.97 11.95
CA ALA A 50 -10.56 -5.74 12.62
C ALA A 50 -10.14 -4.51 11.82
N MET A 51 -11.05 -3.57 11.60
CA MET A 51 -10.86 -2.40 10.74
C MET A 51 -10.90 -1.07 11.49
N ILE A 52 -10.08 -0.12 11.01
CA ILE A 52 -10.08 1.30 11.41
C ILE A 52 -10.09 1.47 12.95
N TYR A 53 -11.25 1.84 13.53
CA TYR A 53 -11.41 2.19 14.94
C TYR A 53 -11.66 0.99 15.85
N GLU A 54 -11.76 -0.22 15.29
CA GLU A 54 -11.77 -1.48 16.03
C GLU A 54 -10.38 -1.86 16.58
N LYS A 55 -9.35 -1.05 16.27
CA LYS A 55 -7.97 -1.25 16.72
C LYS A 55 -7.27 0.09 16.92
N TRP A 56 -6.17 0.08 17.67
CA TRP A 56 -5.24 1.19 17.68
C TRP A 56 -4.56 1.32 16.33
N GLY A 57 -4.26 2.55 15.91
CA GLY A 57 -3.61 2.74 14.63
C GLY A 57 -3.01 4.12 14.40
N ALA A 58 -2.23 4.20 13.34
CA ALA A 58 -1.55 5.40 12.89
C ALA A 58 -1.54 5.46 11.36
N TYR A 59 -1.80 6.65 10.80
CA TYR A 59 -1.69 6.91 9.37
C TYR A 59 -0.82 8.13 9.10
N GLY A 60 0.01 8.03 8.04
CA GLY A 60 0.76 9.14 7.47
C GLY A 60 0.09 9.65 6.19
N ASN A 61 -0.19 10.95 6.11
CA ASN A 61 -0.84 11.54 4.94
C ASN A 61 0.16 12.11 3.90
N ALA A 62 -0.36 12.65 2.80
CA ALA A 62 0.43 13.18 1.68
C ALA A 62 1.37 14.34 2.05
N GLU A 63 1.10 15.08 3.12
CA GLU A 63 1.96 16.18 3.60
C GLU A 63 2.92 15.74 4.71
N ARG A 64 3.13 14.42 4.88
CA ARG A 64 3.99 13.79 5.91
C ARG A 64 3.41 13.85 7.32
N ARG A 65 2.14 14.23 7.49
CA ARG A 65 1.52 14.30 8.81
C ARG A 65 1.16 12.90 9.30
N THR A 66 1.77 12.47 10.39
CA THR A 66 1.41 11.23 11.10
C THR A 66 0.31 11.53 12.10
N GLN A 67 -0.80 10.78 12.07
CA GLN A 67 -1.94 10.91 12.98
C GLN A 67 -2.26 9.57 13.61
N HIS A 68 -2.42 9.54 14.94
CA HIS A 68 -2.77 8.34 15.69
C HIS A 68 -4.24 8.38 16.13
N TRP A 69 -4.82 7.20 16.34
CA TRP A 69 -6.09 7.02 17.03
C TRP A 69 -5.98 5.85 18.01
N ARG A 70 -6.81 5.88 19.04
CA ARG A 70 -7.01 4.75 19.95
C ARG A 70 -8.12 3.85 19.42
N GLN A 71 -8.14 2.58 19.81
CA GLN A 71 -9.33 1.75 19.62
C GLN A 71 -10.54 2.43 20.28
N GLN A 72 -11.67 2.48 19.58
CA GLN A 72 -12.90 3.14 20.03
C GLN A 72 -14.06 2.15 20.24
N VAL A 73 -13.98 1.00 19.59
CA VAL A 73 -14.97 -0.08 19.66
C VAL A 73 -14.26 -1.42 19.60
N LEU A 74 -14.91 -2.47 20.07
CA LEU A 74 -14.39 -3.83 19.92
C LEU A 74 -14.70 -4.36 18.51
N PRO A 75 -13.80 -5.16 17.91
CA PRO A 75 -14.10 -5.81 16.65
C PRO A 75 -15.25 -6.83 16.75
N VAL A 76 -15.98 -7.04 15.66
CA VAL A 76 -17.15 -7.93 15.67
C VAL A 76 -16.75 -9.41 15.67
N GLY A 77 -17.39 -10.21 16.53
CA GLY A 77 -17.18 -11.66 16.61
C GLY A 77 -15.72 -12.01 16.89
N ASN A 78 -15.15 -12.91 16.07
CA ASN A 78 -13.75 -13.35 16.18
C ASN A 78 -12.81 -12.56 15.26
N ALA A 79 -13.20 -11.37 14.77
CA ALA A 79 -12.31 -10.54 13.99
C ALA A 79 -11.14 -10.04 14.84
N MET A 80 -9.93 -10.15 14.30
CA MET A 80 -8.68 -9.75 14.97
C MET A 80 -7.91 -8.75 14.12
N SER A 81 -7.06 -7.92 14.73
CA SER A 81 -6.27 -6.94 13.98
C SER A 81 -5.25 -7.63 13.07
N ASP A 82 -4.89 -7.00 11.95
CA ASP A 82 -3.79 -7.50 11.10
C ASP A 82 -2.48 -7.64 11.90
N THR A 83 -2.22 -6.71 12.82
CA THR A 83 -1.07 -6.76 13.75
C THR A 83 -1.09 -8.06 14.54
N TRP A 84 -2.23 -8.38 15.16
CA TRP A 84 -2.39 -9.63 15.90
C TRP A 84 -2.16 -10.84 15.01
N GLN A 85 -2.73 -10.84 13.79
CA GLN A 85 -2.61 -11.98 12.88
C GLN A 85 -1.13 -12.27 12.52
N TRP A 86 -0.34 -11.24 12.22
CA TRP A 86 1.09 -11.39 11.91
C TRP A 86 1.91 -11.82 13.12
N VAL A 87 1.64 -11.24 14.28
CA VAL A 87 2.36 -11.54 15.51
C VAL A 87 2.04 -12.97 15.98
N GLU A 88 0.78 -13.41 15.91
CA GLU A 88 0.41 -14.80 16.21
C GLU A 88 1.01 -15.79 15.22
N LEU A 89 1.02 -15.48 13.92
CA LEU A 89 1.65 -16.35 12.94
C LEU A 89 3.14 -16.56 13.28
N SER A 90 3.83 -15.51 13.75
CA SER A 90 5.26 -15.60 14.06
C SER A 90 5.58 -16.59 15.20
N LYS A 91 4.61 -16.97 16.04
CA LYS A 91 4.79 -18.02 17.06
C LYS A 91 4.96 -19.42 16.45
N ARG A 92 4.62 -19.61 15.18
CA ARG A 92 4.65 -20.89 14.47
C ARG A 92 5.97 -21.20 13.79
N PHE A 93 6.90 -20.25 13.79
CA PHE A 93 8.20 -20.39 13.15
C PHE A 93 9.29 -20.25 14.20
N LYS A 94 10.23 -21.19 14.21
CA LYS A 94 11.41 -21.18 15.07
C LYS A 94 12.66 -20.84 14.26
N VAL A 95 13.74 -20.50 14.94
CA VAL A 95 15.05 -20.22 14.31
C VAL A 95 15.46 -21.34 13.34
N LYS A 96 15.32 -22.61 13.73
CA LYS A 96 15.65 -23.75 12.86
C LYS A 96 14.81 -23.84 11.59
N ASP A 97 13.58 -23.30 11.61
CA ASP A 97 12.65 -23.39 10.48
C ASP A 97 12.97 -22.34 9.40
N VAL A 98 13.49 -21.17 9.80
CA VAL A 98 13.58 -20.00 8.90
C VAL A 98 14.97 -19.39 8.76
N TRP A 99 15.94 -19.72 9.63
CA TRP A 99 17.30 -19.14 9.61
C TRP A 99 18.39 -20.14 9.20
N GLY A 100 17.99 -21.33 8.75
CA GLY A 100 18.86 -22.28 8.07
C GLY A 100 19.39 -21.77 6.73
N GLU A 101 20.25 -22.56 6.09
CA GLU A 101 20.65 -22.28 4.72
C GLU A 101 19.43 -22.37 3.78
N TYR A 102 19.28 -21.40 2.90
CA TYR A 102 18.18 -21.37 1.95
C TYR A 102 18.69 -21.10 0.54
N ALA A 103 18.41 -22.01 -0.40
CA ALA A 103 18.67 -21.80 -1.81
C ALA A 103 17.40 -21.23 -2.48
N PRO A 104 17.35 -19.94 -2.84
CA PRO A 104 16.17 -19.38 -3.48
C PRO A 104 15.96 -20.02 -4.85
N SER A 105 14.72 -20.41 -5.17
CA SER A 105 14.33 -20.68 -6.54
C SER A 105 14.22 -19.38 -7.35
N GLY A 106 14.72 -19.35 -8.59
CA GLY A 106 14.56 -18.23 -9.52
C GLY A 106 15.83 -17.40 -9.77
N ALA A 107 15.67 -16.17 -10.25
CA ALA A 107 16.78 -15.34 -10.76
C ALA A 107 17.86 -14.97 -9.72
N ARG A 108 17.55 -15.10 -8.41
CA ARG A 108 18.53 -14.93 -7.32
C ARG A 108 19.20 -16.27 -7.02
N LYS A 109 20.20 -16.63 -7.82
CA LYS A 109 20.93 -17.91 -7.74
C LYS A 109 21.97 -18.02 -6.62
N LYS A 110 22.02 -17.08 -5.67
CA LYS A 110 22.97 -17.15 -4.55
C LYS A 110 22.26 -17.73 -3.33
N PRO A 111 22.69 -18.89 -2.80
CA PRO A 111 22.21 -19.38 -1.53
C PRO A 111 22.37 -18.33 -0.43
N LEU A 112 21.37 -18.21 0.43
CA LEU A 112 21.47 -17.47 1.68
C LEU A 112 22.13 -18.39 2.71
N PRO A 113 23.26 -17.97 3.31
CA PRO A 113 23.93 -18.79 4.31
C PRO A 113 23.05 -18.91 5.57
N SER A 114 23.21 -20.02 6.30
CA SER A 114 22.59 -20.13 7.61
C SER A 114 23.12 -19.06 8.56
N VAL A 115 22.22 -18.51 9.38
CA VAL A 115 22.53 -17.55 10.45
C VAL A 115 22.24 -18.10 11.85
N ILE A 116 22.01 -19.41 11.98
CA ILE A 116 21.69 -20.07 13.27
C ILE A 116 22.81 -19.87 14.29
N GLU A 117 24.08 -20.04 13.89
CA GLU A 117 25.21 -19.84 14.80
C GLU A 117 25.36 -18.37 15.25
N ALA A 118 24.94 -17.41 14.41
CA ALA A 118 24.85 -16.02 14.83
C ALA A 118 23.72 -15.81 15.85
N ALA A 119 22.57 -16.46 15.66
CA ALA A 119 21.46 -16.45 16.61
C ALA A 119 21.86 -16.99 17.99
N LYS A 120 22.58 -18.12 18.02
CA LYS A 120 23.12 -18.71 19.26
C LYS A 120 24.03 -17.75 20.02
N LYS A 121 24.89 -17.02 19.31
CA LYS A 121 25.75 -15.97 19.89
C LYS A 121 24.95 -14.80 20.47
N MET A 122 23.75 -14.56 19.98
CA MET A 122 22.81 -13.56 20.53
C MET A 122 21.97 -14.10 21.70
N GLY A 123 22.17 -15.37 22.10
CA GLY A 123 21.43 -16.00 23.19
C GLY A 123 20.16 -16.73 22.78
N TYR A 124 19.88 -16.85 21.48
CA TYR A 124 18.72 -17.58 20.98
C TYR A 124 19.02 -19.06 20.75
N SER A 125 18.04 -19.92 21.01
CA SER A 125 18.12 -21.34 20.67
C SER A 125 17.49 -21.61 19.30
N GLU A 126 17.76 -22.78 18.75
CA GLU A 126 17.08 -23.25 17.53
C GLU A 126 15.56 -23.40 17.69
N ASP A 127 15.09 -23.55 18.94
CA ASP A 127 13.67 -23.66 19.29
C ASP A 127 13.02 -22.31 19.65
N THR A 128 13.81 -21.23 19.73
CA THR A 128 13.27 -19.89 19.95
C THR A 128 12.40 -19.48 18.76
N THR A 129 11.20 -18.99 19.05
CA THR A 129 10.22 -18.57 18.05
C THR A 129 10.56 -17.21 17.44
N MET A 130 10.08 -16.95 16.22
CA MET A 130 10.17 -15.61 15.61
C MET A 130 9.38 -14.58 16.41
N TYR A 131 8.32 -14.99 17.11
CA TYR A 131 7.60 -14.13 18.06
C TYR A 131 8.51 -13.61 19.18
N GLU A 132 9.25 -14.50 19.85
CA GLU A 132 10.16 -14.13 20.94
C GLU A 132 11.26 -13.19 20.48
N ILE A 133 11.77 -13.38 19.25
CA ILE A 133 12.84 -12.56 18.68
C ILE A 133 12.31 -11.19 18.24
N LEU A 134 11.22 -11.17 17.46
CA LEU A 134 10.76 -9.98 16.74
C LEU A 134 9.80 -9.11 17.56
N PHE A 135 9.01 -9.71 18.45
CA PHE A 135 7.89 -9.02 19.09
C PHE A 135 7.90 -9.08 20.62
N ALA A 136 8.46 -10.12 21.22
CA ALA A 136 8.47 -10.33 22.67
C ALA A 136 9.89 -10.39 23.26
N ASN A 137 10.80 -9.59 22.70
CA ASN A 137 12.15 -9.41 23.22
C ASN A 137 12.17 -8.50 24.47
N GLU A 138 13.35 -8.37 25.07
CA GLU A 138 13.54 -7.59 26.30
C GLU A 138 13.22 -6.09 26.14
N GLU A 139 13.33 -5.53 24.94
CA GLU A 139 12.95 -4.13 24.68
C GLU A 139 11.42 -4.00 24.67
N ALA A 140 10.73 -4.89 23.96
CA ALA A 140 9.27 -4.89 23.86
C ALA A 140 8.59 -4.94 25.23
N LYS A 141 9.10 -5.79 26.14
CA LYS A 141 8.54 -5.99 27.48
C LYS A 141 8.67 -4.77 28.39
N LYS A 142 9.52 -3.79 28.07
CA LYS A 142 9.62 -2.52 28.84
C LYS A 142 8.39 -1.62 28.63
N TYR A 143 7.68 -1.79 27.53
CA TYR A 143 6.45 -1.05 27.24
C TYR A 143 5.29 -1.73 27.94
N THR A 144 5.09 -1.46 29.23
CA THR A 144 4.10 -2.19 30.05
C THR A 144 2.64 -1.83 29.72
N ILE A 145 1.70 -2.71 30.08
CA ILE A 145 0.25 -2.46 29.94
C ILE A 145 -0.31 -1.45 30.98
N ASP A 146 0.50 -1.07 31.96
CA ASP A 146 0.19 -0.05 32.97
C ASP A 146 0.49 1.38 32.47
N ASP A 147 0.73 1.55 31.16
CA ASP A 147 0.98 2.84 30.53
C ASP A 147 -0.27 3.76 30.65
N PRO A 148 -0.13 5.01 31.12
CA PRO A 148 -1.25 5.95 31.25
C PRO A 148 -2.03 6.22 29.95
N LEU A 149 -1.42 6.01 28.77
CA LEU A 149 -2.13 6.16 27.50
C LEU A 149 -3.24 5.12 27.30
N LEU A 150 -3.14 3.98 27.97
CA LEU A 150 -4.11 2.89 27.92
C LEU A 150 -5.23 3.05 28.95
N GLU A 151 -5.16 4.04 29.84
CA GLU A 151 -6.18 4.26 30.87
C GLU A 151 -7.50 4.71 30.25
N GLY A 152 -8.58 3.95 30.52
CA GLY A 152 -9.93 4.25 30.02
C GLY A 152 -10.16 3.94 28.55
N PHE A 153 -9.27 3.20 27.89
CA PHE A 153 -9.42 2.79 26.49
C PHE A 153 -9.21 1.29 26.32
N ASP A 154 -9.98 0.69 25.41
CA ASP A 154 -9.76 -0.68 24.96
C ASP A 154 -8.42 -0.79 24.24
N ASP A 155 -7.74 -1.93 24.41
CA ASP A 155 -6.59 -2.35 23.60
C ASP A 155 -6.59 -3.88 23.55
N SER A 156 -7.32 -4.41 22.56
CA SER A 156 -7.50 -5.84 22.36
C SER A 156 -6.18 -6.60 22.13
N ASP A 157 -5.20 -5.97 21.49
CA ASP A 157 -3.93 -6.61 21.17
C ASP A 157 -3.05 -6.72 22.42
N SER A 158 -2.99 -5.67 23.23
CA SER A 158 -2.15 -5.64 24.43
C SER A 158 -2.78 -6.36 25.64
N LYS A 159 -4.09 -6.22 25.86
CA LYS A 159 -4.80 -6.64 27.09
C LYS A 159 -5.88 -7.72 26.89
N GLY A 160 -6.15 -8.12 25.65
CA GLY A 160 -7.36 -8.89 25.34
C GLY A 160 -8.62 -8.02 25.53
N ASP A 161 -9.80 -8.63 25.40
CA ASP A 161 -11.08 -7.92 25.57
C ASP A 161 -12.23 -8.83 26.00
N GLU A 162 -13.39 -8.24 26.26
CA GLU A 162 -14.58 -8.94 26.77
C GLU A 162 -15.19 -9.96 25.79
N ARG A 163 -14.77 -9.99 24.52
CA ARG A 163 -15.23 -11.01 23.56
C ARG A 163 -14.65 -12.38 23.89
N LYS A 164 -13.58 -12.44 24.70
CA LYS A 164 -12.93 -13.67 25.17
C LYS A 164 -12.56 -14.60 24.00
N VAL A 165 -12.01 -14.02 22.94
CA VAL A 165 -11.60 -14.75 21.73
C VAL A 165 -10.68 -15.89 22.13
N ILE A 166 -10.90 -17.08 21.57
CA ILE A 166 -10.07 -18.25 21.86
C ILE A 166 -8.80 -18.18 21.01
N GLY A 167 -7.66 -18.14 21.70
CA GLY A 167 -6.33 -18.17 21.12
C GLY A 167 -6.01 -19.53 20.51
N SER A 168 -4.87 -19.59 19.82
CA SER A 168 -4.50 -20.80 19.08
C SER A 168 -4.05 -21.98 19.94
N ASP A 169 -3.88 -21.77 21.25
CA ASP A 169 -3.65 -22.79 22.26
C ASP A 169 -4.97 -23.34 22.86
N GLY A 170 -6.12 -22.92 22.34
CA GLY A 170 -7.44 -23.33 22.82
C GLY A 170 -7.88 -22.62 24.10
N LYS A 171 -7.15 -21.62 24.57
CA LYS A 171 -7.47 -20.84 25.78
C LYS A 171 -7.95 -19.45 25.42
N GLU A 172 -8.57 -18.76 26.37
CA GLU A 172 -8.93 -17.36 26.20
C GLU A 172 -7.69 -16.51 25.93
N TRP A 173 -7.73 -15.72 24.86
CA TRP A 173 -6.69 -14.76 24.51
C TRP A 173 -6.72 -13.57 25.46
N LYS A 174 -5.60 -13.34 26.16
CA LYS A 174 -5.45 -12.29 27.19
C LYS A 174 -4.62 -11.09 26.72
N GLY A 175 -4.36 -10.98 25.42
CA GLY A 175 -3.42 -10.01 24.88
C GLY A 175 -1.96 -10.41 25.06
N TYR A 176 -1.05 -9.61 24.50
CA TYR A 176 0.39 -9.87 24.57
C TYR A 176 1.02 -9.57 25.94
N GLY A 177 0.33 -8.85 26.82
CA GLY A 177 0.84 -8.50 28.15
C GLY A 177 1.85 -7.35 28.17
N PHE A 178 2.06 -6.69 27.04
CA PHE A 178 2.83 -5.45 26.91
C PHE A 178 2.18 -4.57 25.83
N PHE A 179 2.45 -3.27 25.86
CA PHE A 179 1.91 -2.26 24.95
C PHE A 179 2.57 -2.34 23.57
N ILE A 180 2.14 -3.33 22.80
CA ILE A 180 2.76 -3.71 21.52
C ILE A 180 2.80 -2.56 20.51
N HIS A 181 1.75 -1.74 20.45
CA HIS A 181 1.66 -0.63 19.50
C HIS A 181 2.74 0.44 19.74
N LYS A 182 2.97 0.77 21.02
CA LYS A 182 3.99 1.75 21.41
C LYS A 182 5.40 1.21 21.16
N TYR A 183 5.64 -0.06 21.50
CA TYR A 183 6.91 -0.74 21.19
C TYR A 183 7.21 -0.71 19.69
N LEU A 184 6.31 -1.24 18.85
CA LEU A 184 6.50 -1.32 17.39
C LEU A 184 6.77 0.06 16.77
N PHE A 185 6.07 1.09 17.24
CA PHE A 185 6.26 2.44 16.75
C PHE A 185 7.63 3.01 17.16
N GLU A 186 8.03 2.86 18.42
CA GLU A 186 9.28 3.44 18.91
C GLU A 186 10.51 2.74 18.31
N GLU A 187 10.46 1.42 18.14
CA GLU A 187 11.50 0.66 17.43
C GLU A 187 11.59 1.09 15.96
N TYR A 188 10.47 1.24 15.27
CA TYR A 188 10.44 1.75 13.89
C TYR A 188 10.97 3.19 13.80
N ALA A 189 10.52 4.07 14.70
CA ALA A 189 10.90 5.49 14.69
C ALA A 189 12.40 5.70 14.91
N TRP A 190 13.06 4.79 15.63
CA TRP A 190 14.52 4.81 15.83
C TRP A 190 15.30 4.87 14.51
N PHE A 191 14.85 4.16 13.46
CA PHE A 191 15.52 4.19 12.15
C PHE A 191 15.56 5.61 11.54
N GLY A 192 14.52 6.40 11.75
CA GLY A 192 14.36 7.71 11.12
C GLY A 192 14.90 8.89 11.94
N ARG A 193 14.93 8.75 13.27
CA ARG A 193 15.41 9.79 14.20
C ARG A 193 16.91 10.02 14.01
N GLY A 194 17.31 11.28 13.86
CA GLY A 194 18.67 11.69 13.50
C GLY A 194 19.01 11.55 12.00
N HIS A 195 18.09 10.99 11.21
CA HIS A 195 18.29 10.66 9.79
C HIS A 195 17.26 11.36 8.88
N ALA A 196 16.75 12.53 9.30
CA ALA A 196 15.81 13.37 8.58
C ALA A 196 14.42 12.76 8.32
N HIS A 197 14.09 11.68 9.03
CA HIS A 197 12.79 11.01 9.02
C HIS A 197 12.25 10.90 10.45
N ASP A 198 12.55 11.91 11.27
CA ASP A 198 12.25 11.95 12.69
C ASP A 198 10.75 11.95 12.94
N LEU A 199 10.25 10.86 13.51
CA LEU A 199 8.91 10.82 14.10
C LEU A 199 9.00 11.31 15.55
N ALA A 200 7.98 12.05 15.99
CA ALA A 200 7.84 12.44 17.39
C ALA A 200 7.73 11.18 18.28
N PRO A 201 7.90 11.31 19.60
CA PRO A 201 7.54 10.23 20.52
C PRO A 201 6.07 9.81 20.33
N PHE A 202 5.79 8.51 20.41
CA PHE A 202 4.47 7.90 20.25
C PHE A 202 3.37 8.69 20.99
N ASP A 203 3.62 8.99 22.26
CA ASP A 203 2.70 9.65 23.16
C ASP A 203 2.28 11.05 22.69
N VAL A 204 3.16 11.74 21.95
CA VAL A 204 2.86 13.07 21.42
C VAL A 204 1.72 13.00 20.41
N TYR A 205 1.68 11.96 19.58
CA TYR A 205 0.65 11.80 18.55
C TYR A 205 -0.75 11.56 19.12
N HIS A 206 -0.87 11.12 20.37
CA HIS A 206 -2.14 11.02 21.09
C HIS A 206 -2.58 12.31 21.79
N LYS A 207 -1.77 13.36 21.71
CA LYS A 207 -2.03 14.70 22.30
C LYS A 207 -2.23 15.78 21.24
N VAL A 208 -1.98 15.47 19.97
CA VAL A 208 -2.02 16.44 18.86
C VAL A 208 -2.80 15.89 17.67
N ARG A 209 -3.26 16.77 16.78
CA ARG A 209 -3.89 16.38 15.50
C ARG A 209 -2.83 16.09 14.42
N GLY A 210 -1.90 15.22 14.78
CA GLY A 210 -0.75 14.80 13.99
C GLY A 210 0.36 15.84 13.82
N LEU A 211 1.53 15.37 13.38
CA LEU A 211 2.72 16.19 13.12
C LEU A 211 3.41 15.81 11.81
N LYS A 212 3.95 16.80 11.08
CA LYS A 212 4.74 16.59 9.86
C LYS A 212 6.19 16.26 10.18
N TRP A 213 6.66 15.10 9.75
CA TRP A 213 8.07 14.75 9.89
C TRP A 213 8.98 15.50 8.86
N PRO A 214 10.27 15.72 9.19
CA PRO A 214 10.92 15.40 10.46
C PRO A 214 10.44 16.31 11.61
N VAL A 215 10.19 15.71 12.77
CA VAL A 215 9.89 16.39 14.03
C VAL A 215 11.18 16.43 14.87
N VAL A 216 11.80 17.59 14.98
CA VAL A 216 13.08 17.78 15.69
C VAL A 216 12.86 18.75 16.84
N ASP A 217 13.34 18.40 18.04
CA ASP A 217 13.15 19.18 19.27
C ASP A 217 11.67 19.57 19.50
N GLY A 218 10.76 18.65 19.20
CA GLY A 218 9.32 18.82 19.34
C GLY A 218 8.65 19.70 18.26
N LYS A 219 9.39 20.16 17.24
CA LYS A 219 8.87 21.04 16.18
C LYS A 219 8.74 20.30 14.85
N GLU A 220 7.56 20.37 14.24
CA GLU A 220 7.32 19.80 12.91
C GLU A 220 7.96 20.61 11.77
N THR A 221 8.34 19.93 10.69
CA THR A 221 8.97 20.56 9.53
C THR A 221 7.98 20.74 8.37
N GLN A 222 7.62 21.99 8.09
CA GLN A 222 6.70 22.34 7.00
C GLN A 222 7.33 22.15 5.61
N TRP A 223 8.51 22.72 5.40
CA TRP A 223 9.20 22.73 4.11
C TRP A 223 10.59 22.10 4.24
N ARG A 224 10.75 20.90 3.69
CA ARG A 224 12.06 20.22 3.64
C ARG A 224 12.99 20.88 2.63
N PHE A 225 14.29 20.74 2.87
CA PHE A 225 15.41 21.26 2.04
C PHE A 225 15.56 22.78 2.02
N ASN A 226 14.69 23.54 2.67
CA ASN A 226 14.81 24.99 2.84
C ASN A 226 15.47 25.30 4.18
N VAL A 227 16.58 26.03 4.17
CA VAL A 227 17.41 26.31 5.36
C VAL A 227 16.65 27.01 6.49
N LYS A 228 15.66 27.83 6.17
CA LYS A 228 14.85 28.54 7.16
C LYS A 228 13.94 27.60 7.96
N TYR A 229 13.46 26.53 7.34
CA TYR A 229 12.38 25.70 7.88
C TYR A 229 12.79 24.27 8.23
N ASP A 230 13.91 23.79 7.67
CA ASP A 230 14.38 22.42 7.84
C ASP A 230 15.74 22.41 8.56
N PRO A 231 15.82 21.82 9.77
CA PRO A 231 17.06 21.80 10.56
C PRO A 231 18.19 21.00 9.88
N TYR A 232 17.85 19.97 9.09
CA TYR A 232 18.83 19.21 8.32
C TYR A 232 19.36 20.00 7.13
N ALA A 233 18.49 20.81 6.49
CA ALA A 233 18.93 21.73 5.44
C ALA A 233 19.86 22.80 6.00
N ALA A 234 19.50 23.40 7.14
CA ALA A 234 20.34 24.39 7.82
C ALA A 234 21.72 23.83 8.18
N LYS A 235 21.78 22.59 8.70
CA LYS A 235 23.05 21.90 8.96
C LYS A 235 23.84 21.65 7.68
N ALA A 236 23.20 21.15 6.63
CA ALA A 236 23.86 20.80 5.38
C ALA A 236 24.36 22.03 4.59
N ALA A 237 23.69 23.18 4.73
CA ALA A 237 24.04 24.42 4.05
C ALA A 237 25.17 25.21 4.70
N LYS A 238 25.63 24.85 5.91
CA LYS A 238 26.76 25.53 6.59
C LYS A 238 28.02 25.60 5.72
N GLU A 239 28.26 24.59 4.89
CA GLU A 239 29.40 24.54 3.96
C GLU A 239 29.20 25.41 2.71
N THR A 240 27.95 25.68 2.30
CA THR A 240 27.64 26.30 1.01
C THR A 240 27.08 27.72 1.13
N GLY A 241 26.59 28.13 2.30
CA GLY A 241 25.95 29.43 2.53
C GLY A 241 24.64 29.65 1.77
N GLY A 242 24.09 28.60 1.14
CA GLY A 242 22.90 28.71 0.28
C GLY A 242 21.59 28.60 1.06
N GLU A 243 20.51 29.12 0.48
CA GLU A 243 19.16 29.07 1.08
C GLU A 243 18.50 27.67 1.04
N PHE A 244 19.06 26.77 0.23
CA PHE A 244 18.58 25.41 0.04
C PHE A 244 19.71 24.40 0.14
N ALA A 245 19.39 23.23 0.68
CA ALA A 245 20.26 22.07 0.67
C ALA A 245 19.46 20.79 0.46
N PHE A 246 19.59 20.19 -0.73
CA PHE A 246 18.99 18.90 -1.05
C PHE A 246 19.90 17.76 -0.55
N TYR A 247 19.94 17.59 0.77
CA TYR A 247 20.75 16.58 1.46
C TYR A 247 20.32 15.14 1.12
N GLY A 248 21.08 14.16 1.60
CA GLY A 248 20.84 12.72 1.40
C GLY A 248 21.81 12.06 0.41
N PRO A 249 21.91 10.73 0.41
CA PRO A 249 23.01 10.01 -0.27
C PRO A 249 22.73 9.64 -1.72
N LEU A 250 21.47 9.66 -2.17
CA LEU A 250 21.08 9.01 -3.42
C LEU A 250 21.67 9.69 -4.66
N ALA A 251 22.56 8.95 -5.34
CA ALA A 251 23.19 9.32 -6.60
C ALA A 251 23.87 10.71 -6.57
N LYS A 252 24.56 11.04 -5.48
CA LYS A 252 25.24 12.32 -5.28
C LYS A 252 26.58 12.49 -5.98
N SER A 253 27.00 11.53 -6.82
CA SER A 253 28.17 11.69 -7.67
C SER A 253 27.90 11.13 -9.06
N LEU A 254 28.06 11.96 -10.11
CA LEU A 254 27.74 11.59 -11.49
C LEU A 254 28.88 11.95 -12.45
N PRO A 255 29.14 11.13 -13.49
CA PRO A 255 30.06 11.50 -14.57
C PRO A 255 29.50 12.67 -15.39
N LYS A 256 30.38 13.38 -16.09
CA LYS A 256 30.02 14.54 -16.93
C LYS A 256 29.91 14.15 -18.40
N GLY A 257 29.07 14.87 -19.13
CA GLY A 257 28.85 14.63 -20.55
C GLY A 257 28.05 15.74 -21.23
N ASP A 258 27.62 15.47 -22.44
CA ASP A 258 26.70 16.30 -23.22
C ASP A 258 25.45 15.50 -23.59
N LEU A 259 24.60 16.06 -24.48
CA LEU A 259 23.38 15.38 -24.96
C LEU A 259 23.65 14.05 -25.70
N ARG A 260 24.90 13.81 -26.12
CA ARG A 260 25.32 12.57 -26.81
C ARG A 260 25.93 11.55 -25.85
N GLY A 261 26.04 11.86 -24.56
CA GLY A 261 26.45 10.94 -23.51
C GLY A 261 27.63 11.42 -22.68
N VAL A 262 28.12 10.52 -21.82
CA VAL A 262 29.25 10.78 -20.92
C VAL A 262 30.53 11.07 -21.72
N LYS A 263 31.16 12.20 -21.46
CA LYS A 263 32.46 12.61 -22.03
C LYS A 263 33.60 12.41 -21.06
N ASP A 264 33.32 12.53 -19.77
CA ASP A 264 34.27 12.30 -18.70
C ASP A 264 33.67 11.35 -17.67
N LYS A 265 34.32 10.21 -17.48
CA LYS A 265 33.90 9.19 -16.50
C LYS A 265 34.20 9.61 -15.06
N LYS A 266 35.02 10.64 -14.83
CA LYS A 266 35.27 11.22 -13.52
C LYS A 266 33.95 11.72 -12.94
N LYS A 267 33.60 11.22 -11.76
CA LYS A 267 32.35 11.59 -11.09
C LYS A 267 32.53 12.90 -10.34
N GLU A 268 31.61 13.81 -10.53
CA GLU A 268 31.52 15.03 -9.75
C GLU A 268 30.44 14.96 -8.69
N SER A 269 30.75 15.54 -7.53
CA SER A 269 29.81 15.65 -6.42
C SER A 269 28.69 16.62 -6.75
N LEU A 270 27.47 16.16 -6.54
CA LEU A 270 26.22 16.92 -6.57
C LEU A 270 25.62 17.00 -5.15
N LYS A 271 26.47 16.94 -4.12
CA LYS A 271 26.06 17.11 -2.71
C LYS A 271 25.21 18.37 -2.59
N ASN A 272 24.08 18.25 -1.89
CA ASN A 272 23.11 19.33 -1.64
C ASN A 272 22.44 19.97 -2.88
N LYS A 273 22.63 19.42 -4.09
CA LYS A 273 21.96 19.89 -5.31
C LYS A 273 20.79 18.99 -5.71
N ALA A 274 19.75 19.61 -6.27
CA ALA A 274 18.69 18.92 -7.02
C ALA A 274 19.19 18.56 -8.43
N LYS A 275 18.46 17.67 -9.13
CA LYS A 275 18.80 17.22 -10.47
C LYS A 275 17.69 17.56 -11.45
N ILE A 276 18.08 18.08 -12.60
CA ILE A 276 17.20 18.24 -13.76
C ILE A 276 17.47 17.06 -14.69
N PHE A 277 16.42 16.36 -15.10
CA PHE A 277 16.52 15.22 -16.02
C PHE A 277 15.94 15.59 -17.38
N ALA A 278 16.77 15.57 -18.42
CA ALA A 278 16.29 15.59 -19.80
C ALA A 278 15.80 14.18 -20.17
N ARG A 279 14.50 14.02 -20.44
CA ARG A 279 13.88 12.75 -20.81
C ARG A 279 13.03 12.96 -22.07
N PRO A 280 13.20 12.14 -23.12
CA PRO A 280 12.35 12.23 -24.31
C PRO A 280 10.93 11.76 -24.00
N TYR A 281 10.00 12.18 -24.85
CA TYR A 281 8.69 11.54 -24.94
C TYR A 281 8.87 10.06 -25.36
N MET A 282 8.02 9.20 -24.83
CA MET A 282 7.89 7.81 -25.26
C MET A 282 6.42 7.48 -25.37
N ASP A 283 6.05 6.75 -26.42
CA ASP A 283 4.67 6.31 -26.61
C ASP A 283 4.22 5.38 -25.48
N PRO A 284 2.91 5.40 -25.15
CA PRO A 284 2.27 4.37 -24.36
C PRO A 284 2.57 2.94 -24.85
N PRO A 285 2.68 1.95 -23.95
CA PRO A 285 2.94 0.55 -24.35
C PRO A 285 1.87 -0.07 -25.26
N GLU A 286 0.65 0.46 -25.23
CA GLU A 286 -0.44 0.05 -26.11
C GLU A 286 -1.21 1.30 -26.56
N MET A 287 -1.22 1.52 -27.87
CA MET A 287 -1.92 2.62 -28.55
C MET A 287 -3.17 2.07 -29.26
N PRO A 288 -4.25 2.86 -29.39
CA PRO A 288 -5.36 2.52 -30.25
C PRO A 288 -4.92 2.32 -31.69
N ASP A 289 -5.58 1.39 -32.36
CA ASP A 289 -5.35 1.02 -33.75
C ASP A 289 -6.69 0.74 -34.46
N ASN A 290 -6.65 0.09 -35.62
CA ASN A 290 -7.84 -0.17 -36.41
C ASN A 290 -8.79 -1.20 -35.78
N GLU A 291 -8.31 -2.09 -34.89
CA GLU A 291 -9.14 -3.07 -34.22
C GLU A 291 -9.64 -2.58 -32.86
N TYR A 292 -8.75 -1.94 -32.09
CA TYR A 292 -9.03 -1.37 -30.78
C TYR A 292 -8.89 0.15 -30.85
N ASP A 293 -9.92 0.80 -31.39
CA ASP A 293 -9.88 2.19 -31.86
C ASP A 293 -10.11 3.27 -30.79
N THR A 294 -10.25 2.87 -29.54
CA THR A 294 -10.66 3.76 -28.44
C THR A 294 -9.69 3.64 -27.27
N TRP A 295 -9.29 4.78 -26.70
CA TRP A 295 -8.53 4.82 -25.44
C TRP A 295 -9.42 4.45 -24.24
N LEU A 296 -8.95 3.56 -23.37
CA LEU A 296 -9.52 3.35 -22.04
C LEU A 296 -8.69 4.07 -20.98
N CYS A 297 -9.36 4.93 -20.21
CA CYS A 297 -8.84 5.46 -18.95
C CYS A 297 -9.69 4.95 -17.78
N THR A 298 -9.05 4.55 -16.68
CA THR A 298 -9.77 4.12 -15.47
C THR A 298 -9.46 5.03 -14.28
N GLY A 299 -10.38 5.07 -13.31
CA GLY A 299 -10.19 5.90 -12.13
C GLY A 299 -11.27 5.74 -11.10
N ARG A 300 -11.51 6.81 -10.35
CA ARG A 300 -12.41 6.82 -9.20
C ARG A 300 -13.55 7.81 -9.45
N VAL A 301 -14.59 7.69 -8.63
CA VAL A 301 -15.63 8.70 -8.46
C VAL A 301 -15.60 9.16 -7.00
N LEU A 302 -16.22 10.30 -6.72
CA LEU A 302 -16.18 10.93 -5.39
C LEU A 302 -16.70 10.01 -4.29
N GLU A 303 -17.78 9.31 -4.56
CA GLU A 303 -18.60 8.59 -3.58
C GLU A 303 -18.01 7.24 -3.17
N HIS A 304 -17.06 6.71 -3.94
CA HIS A 304 -16.56 5.36 -3.74
C HIS A 304 -15.04 5.28 -3.55
N TRP A 305 -14.67 4.53 -2.52
CA TRP A 305 -13.29 4.21 -2.24
C TRP A 305 -12.90 2.92 -2.95
N HIS A 306 -11.98 3.06 -3.90
CA HIS A 306 -11.26 1.93 -4.49
C HIS A 306 -12.21 0.88 -5.07
N SER A 307 -12.13 -0.37 -4.60
CA SER A 307 -12.91 -1.54 -5.03
C SER A 307 -14.37 -1.51 -4.57
N GLY A 308 -14.78 -0.45 -3.86
CA GLY A 308 -16.13 -0.30 -3.35
C GLY A 308 -16.47 -1.21 -2.17
N THR A 309 -15.57 -2.10 -1.72
CA THR A 309 -15.90 -3.09 -0.67
C THR A 309 -16.40 -2.47 0.63
N MET A 310 -15.95 -1.27 0.99
CA MET A 310 -16.53 -0.50 2.09
C MET A 310 -17.69 0.39 1.62
N THR A 311 -17.45 1.26 0.64
CA THR A 311 -18.39 2.34 0.31
C THR A 311 -19.65 1.90 -0.42
N MET A 312 -19.63 0.79 -1.17
CA MET A 312 -20.84 0.23 -1.79
C MET A 312 -21.78 -0.44 -0.77
N ARG A 313 -21.31 -0.64 0.48
CA ARG A 313 -22.11 -1.17 1.59
C ARG A 313 -22.74 -0.06 2.43
N VAL A 314 -22.43 1.21 2.15
CA VAL A 314 -23.10 2.37 2.77
C VAL A 314 -24.30 2.74 1.89
N PRO A 315 -25.55 2.65 2.39
CA PRO A 315 -26.75 2.83 1.58
C PRO A 315 -26.79 4.15 0.79
N GLU A 316 -26.37 5.25 1.41
CA GLU A 316 -26.36 6.58 0.81
C GLU A 316 -25.35 6.69 -0.32
N LEU A 317 -24.14 6.16 -0.13
CA LEU A 317 -23.09 6.18 -1.15
C LEU A 317 -23.45 5.29 -2.32
N PHE A 318 -23.96 4.08 -2.06
CA PHE A 318 -24.48 3.18 -3.09
C PHE A 318 -25.60 3.85 -3.90
N ARG A 319 -26.58 4.48 -3.25
CA ARG A 319 -27.67 5.18 -3.94
C ARG A 319 -27.18 6.34 -4.81
N ALA A 320 -26.12 7.04 -4.39
CA ALA A 320 -25.59 8.18 -5.12
C ALA A 320 -24.92 7.77 -6.45
N VAL A 321 -24.18 6.66 -6.48
CA VAL A 321 -23.55 6.11 -7.71
C VAL A 321 -23.64 4.57 -7.71
N PRO A 322 -24.79 3.98 -8.08
CA PRO A 322 -25.04 2.56 -7.85
C PRO A 322 -24.35 1.61 -8.82
N GLU A 323 -23.73 2.11 -9.90
CA GLU A 323 -23.11 1.30 -10.96
C GLU A 323 -21.93 2.07 -11.57
N ALA A 324 -20.85 1.37 -11.92
CA ALA A 324 -19.78 1.96 -12.73
C ALA A 324 -20.23 2.13 -14.19
N LEU A 325 -20.15 3.35 -14.72
CA LEU A 325 -20.59 3.69 -16.08
C LEU A 325 -19.40 3.81 -17.04
N CYS A 326 -19.65 3.51 -18.32
CA CYS A 326 -18.76 3.85 -19.42
C CYS A 326 -19.05 5.27 -19.90
N TYR A 327 -18.30 6.23 -19.39
CA TYR A 327 -18.38 7.63 -19.82
C TYR A 327 -17.76 7.77 -21.20
N MET A 328 -18.50 8.36 -22.12
CA MET A 328 -18.15 8.43 -23.55
C MET A 328 -18.62 9.75 -24.17
N HIS A 329 -17.87 10.26 -25.15
CA HIS A 329 -18.30 11.41 -25.93
C HIS A 329 -19.59 11.09 -26.75
N PRO A 330 -20.58 12.00 -26.85
CA PRO A 330 -21.82 11.75 -27.59
C PRO A 330 -21.61 11.35 -29.06
N GLU A 331 -20.64 11.95 -29.75
CA GLU A 331 -20.32 11.59 -31.14
C GLU A 331 -19.65 10.22 -31.29
N ASP A 332 -18.93 9.74 -30.27
CA ASP A 332 -18.40 8.38 -30.30
C ASP A 332 -19.53 7.38 -30.05
N ALA A 333 -20.49 7.71 -29.19
CA ALA A 333 -21.69 6.89 -29.01
C ALA A 333 -22.46 6.73 -30.34
N LYS A 334 -22.60 7.81 -31.11
CA LYS A 334 -23.16 7.74 -32.47
C LYS A 334 -22.30 6.89 -33.42
N LYS A 335 -20.97 7.10 -33.43
CA LYS A 335 -20.01 6.32 -34.24
C LYS A 335 -20.11 4.82 -33.97
N HIS A 336 -20.24 4.42 -32.71
CA HIS A 336 -20.36 3.02 -32.29
C HIS A 336 -21.81 2.48 -32.30
N GLY A 337 -22.80 3.30 -32.70
CA GLY A 337 -24.20 2.88 -32.80
C GLY A 337 -24.89 2.59 -31.46
N VAL A 338 -24.48 3.26 -30.38
CA VAL A 338 -24.96 3.04 -29.01
C VAL A 338 -25.58 4.30 -28.41
N LYS A 339 -26.53 4.13 -27.50
CA LYS A 339 -27.24 5.22 -26.82
C LYS A 339 -26.94 5.23 -25.32
N ARG A 340 -27.10 6.39 -24.70
CA ARG A 340 -27.04 6.53 -23.24
C ARG A 340 -27.99 5.52 -22.58
N GLY A 341 -27.49 4.80 -21.57
CA GLY A 341 -28.24 3.79 -20.85
C GLY A 341 -28.19 2.38 -21.45
N GLU A 342 -27.72 2.22 -22.70
CA GLU A 342 -27.49 0.89 -23.29
C GLU A 342 -26.24 0.24 -22.70
N LEU A 343 -26.23 -1.09 -22.69
CA LEU A 343 -25.06 -1.89 -22.32
C LEU A 343 -24.14 -2.07 -23.53
N VAL A 344 -22.85 -1.93 -23.28
CA VAL A 344 -21.79 -2.17 -24.27
C VAL A 344 -20.75 -3.12 -23.73
N TRP A 345 -20.10 -3.86 -24.63
CA TRP A 345 -18.84 -4.50 -24.36
C TRP A 345 -17.72 -3.47 -24.44
N VAL A 346 -16.93 -3.39 -23.37
CA VAL A 346 -15.62 -2.74 -23.36
C VAL A 346 -14.59 -3.87 -23.44
N GLU A 347 -13.95 -4.02 -24.59
CA GLU A 347 -13.07 -5.16 -24.87
C GLU A 347 -11.66 -4.70 -25.23
N SER A 348 -10.66 -5.35 -24.64
CA SER A 348 -9.26 -5.27 -25.06
C SER A 348 -8.76 -6.65 -25.47
N ARG A 349 -7.47 -6.73 -25.82
CA ARG A 349 -6.74 -7.98 -26.08
C ARG A 349 -6.74 -8.97 -24.90
N ARG A 350 -7.07 -8.51 -23.69
CA ARG A 350 -6.96 -9.29 -22.44
C ARG A 350 -8.30 -9.79 -21.91
N GLY A 351 -9.41 -9.18 -22.35
CA GLY A 351 -10.73 -9.52 -21.87
C GLY A 351 -11.76 -8.44 -22.17
N LYS A 352 -13.00 -8.70 -21.72
CA LYS A 352 -14.12 -7.78 -21.90
C LYS A 352 -15.01 -7.69 -20.67
N VAL A 353 -15.67 -6.55 -20.51
CA VAL A 353 -16.68 -6.32 -19.47
C VAL A 353 -17.90 -5.63 -20.06
N LYS A 354 -19.07 -5.82 -19.42
CA LYS A 354 -20.26 -5.05 -19.74
C LYS A 354 -20.27 -3.78 -18.90
N ALA A 355 -20.55 -2.64 -19.52
CA ALA A 355 -20.75 -1.37 -18.84
C ALA A 355 -21.87 -0.58 -19.50
N ARG A 356 -22.59 0.22 -18.72
CA ARG A 356 -23.66 1.08 -19.24
C ARG A 356 -23.11 2.41 -19.76
N VAL A 357 -23.53 2.84 -20.94
CA VAL A 357 -23.06 4.08 -21.57
C VAL A 357 -23.62 5.31 -20.85
N GLU A 358 -22.75 6.28 -20.55
CA GLU A 358 -23.11 7.60 -20.03
C GLU A 358 -22.46 8.71 -20.88
N THR A 359 -23.28 9.58 -21.49
CA THR A 359 -22.83 10.66 -22.39
C THR A 359 -23.09 12.07 -21.85
N ARG A 360 -23.74 12.18 -20.69
CA ARG A 360 -24.17 13.44 -20.08
C ARG A 360 -23.72 13.60 -18.62
N GLY A 361 -22.96 12.64 -18.12
CA GLY A 361 -22.50 12.61 -16.74
C GLY A 361 -21.38 13.60 -16.43
N ARG A 362 -20.82 13.45 -15.22
CA ARG A 362 -19.76 14.33 -14.67
C ARG A 362 -18.43 14.22 -15.42
N ASN A 363 -18.11 13.05 -15.97
CA ASN A 363 -16.91 12.87 -16.80
C ASN A 363 -17.30 13.06 -18.27
N ARG A 364 -16.60 13.98 -18.95
CA ARG A 364 -16.82 14.34 -20.35
C ARG A 364 -15.53 14.13 -21.14
N PRO A 365 -15.21 12.87 -21.52
CA PRO A 365 -13.98 12.59 -22.22
C PRO A 365 -13.98 13.21 -23.63
N PRO A 366 -12.79 13.51 -24.21
CA PRO A 366 -12.68 13.87 -25.61
C PRO A 366 -13.06 12.68 -26.50
N ARG A 367 -13.24 12.96 -27.81
CA ARG A 367 -13.49 11.90 -28.80
C ARG A 367 -12.32 10.91 -28.86
N GLY A 368 -12.63 9.63 -29.04
CA GLY A 368 -11.66 8.52 -29.06
C GLY A 368 -11.20 8.07 -27.68
N LEU A 369 -11.85 8.50 -26.59
CA LEU A 369 -11.54 8.08 -25.23
C LEU A 369 -12.80 7.77 -24.43
N VAL A 370 -12.76 6.66 -23.69
CA VAL A 370 -13.76 6.30 -22.67
C VAL A 370 -13.14 6.30 -21.28
N PHE A 371 -13.95 6.64 -20.29
CA PHE A 371 -13.59 6.54 -18.88
C PHE A 371 -14.51 5.56 -18.15
N VAL A 372 -13.93 4.62 -17.41
CA VAL A 372 -14.68 3.65 -16.59
C VAL A 372 -14.10 3.64 -15.17
N PRO A 373 -14.86 3.99 -14.13
CA PRO A 373 -14.40 3.88 -12.76
C PRO A 373 -14.40 2.40 -12.31
N TRP A 374 -13.52 2.02 -11.37
CA TRP A 374 -13.25 0.61 -11.07
C TRP A 374 -13.86 0.10 -9.75
N PHE A 375 -14.73 0.88 -9.09
CA PHE A 375 -15.29 0.53 -7.78
C PHE A 375 -16.32 -0.60 -7.80
N ASP A 376 -16.84 -0.95 -8.97
CA ASP A 376 -17.93 -1.89 -9.10
C ASP A 376 -17.40 -3.24 -9.57
N GLU A 377 -17.48 -4.26 -8.72
CA GLU A 377 -17.05 -5.62 -9.06
C GLU A 377 -17.89 -6.26 -10.19
N ARG A 378 -19.09 -5.73 -10.48
CA ARG A 378 -19.91 -6.17 -11.62
C ARG A 378 -19.38 -5.63 -12.94
N VAL A 379 -18.70 -4.48 -12.91
CA VAL A 379 -17.99 -3.87 -14.04
C VAL A 379 -16.49 -3.97 -13.78
N PHE A 380 -16.01 -5.21 -13.76
CA PHE A 380 -14.65 -5.56 -13.36
C PHE A 380 -13.59 -5.16 -14.40
N ILE A 381 -13.42 -3.84 -14.59
CA ILE A 381 -12.69 -3.21 -15.69
C ILE A 381 -11.22 -3.60 -15.77
N ASN A 382 -10.61 -4.01 -14.66
CA ASN A 382 -9.23 -4.46 -14.63
C ASN A 382 -8.98 -5.79 -15.38
N LYS A 383 -10.03 -6.51 -15.80
CA LYS A 383 -9.94 -7.57 -16.82
C LYS A 383 -9.50 -7.04 -18.20
N VAL A 384 -9.71 -5.74 -18.45
CA VAL A 384 -9.44 -5.06 -19.72
C VAL A 384 -8.11 -4.32 -19.69
N CYS A 385 -7.72 -3.78 -18.54
CA CYS A 385 -6.48 -3.01 -18.34
C CYS A 385 -5.22 -3.81 -18.68
N LEU A 386 -4.18 -3.11 -19.14
CA LEU A 386 -2.84 -3.66 -19.38
C LEU A 386 -1.97 -3.52 -18.12
N ASP A 387 -1.24 -4.56 -17.76
CA ASP A 387 -0.33 -4.61 -16.60
C ASP A 387 1.11 -4.13 -16.91
N ALA A 388 1.25 -3.30 -17.94
CA ALA A 388 2.51 -2.64 -18.24
C ALA A 388 2.88 -1.63 -17.16
N THR A 389 4.16 -1.61 -16.78
CA THR A 389 4.66 -0.78 -15.67
C THR A 389 5.73 0.19 -16.14
N CYS A 390 5.88 1.31 -15.43
CA CYS A 390 7.09 2.10 -15.54
C CYS A 390 8.30 1.21 -15.20
N PRO A 391 9.29 1.05 -16.11
CA PRO A 391 10.40 0.12 -15.88
C PRO A 391 11.25 0.47 -14.65
N MET A 392 11.20 1.72 -14.18
CA MET A 392 11.93 2.18 -12.99
C MET A 392 11.14 1.95 -11.70
N SER A 393 9.89 2.43 -11.62
CA SER A 393 9.11 2.36 -10.38
C SER A 393 8.31 1.07 -10.22
N LYS A 394 8.15 0.29 -11.29
CA LYS A 394 7.29 -0.90 -11.37
C LYS A 394 5.81 -0.61 -11.13
N GLN A 395 5.40 0.66 -11.17
CA GLN A 395 4.00 1.06 -11.05
C GLN A 395 3.27 0.88 -12.39
N THR A 396 2.14 0.20 -12.35
CA THR A 396 1.26 -0.06 -13.52
C THR A 396 0.59 1.20 -14.05
N ASP A 397 0.44 1.29 -15.36
CA ASP A 397 -0.29 2.35 -16.04
C ASP A 397 -1.77 1.99 -16.25
N TYR A 398 -2.61 2.31 -15.28
CA TYR A 398 -4.07 2.12 -15.34
C TYR A 398 -4.80 3.16 -16.22
N LYS A 399 -4.07 4.14 -16.76
CA LYS A 399 -4.67 5.35 -17.35
C LYS A 399 -4.81 5.29 -18.86
N LYS A 400 -4.22 4.28 -19.50
CA LYS A 400 -4.24 4.14 -20.94
C LYS A 400 -4.02 2.69 -21.35
N CYS A 401 -4.93 2.20 -22.19
CA CYS A 401 -4.79 1.01 -23.01
C CYS A 401 -5.81 1.11 -24.15
N ALA A 402 -5.73 0.23 -25.14
CA ALA A 402 -6.61 0.25 -26.30
C ALA A 402 -7.81 -0.70 -26.09
N VAL A 403 -9.00 -0.22 -26.42
CA VAL A 403 -10.25 -0.98 -26.38
C VAL A 403 -11.08 -0.76 -27.65
N LYS A 404 -11.99 -1.69 -27.91
CA LYS A 404 -13.10 -1.52 -28.85
C LYS A 404 -14.42 -1.53 -28.10
N ILE A 405 -15.37 -0.75 -28.61
CA ILE A 405 -16.69 -0.59 -28.01
C ILE A 405 -17.77 -1.04 -29.00
N TYR A 406 -18.66 -1.93 -28.55
CA TYR A 406 -19.78 -2.43 -29.35
C TYR A 406 -20.97 -2.85 -28.47
N LYS A 407 -22.16 -2.96 -29.06
CA LYS A 407 -23.41 -3.29 -28.34
C LYS A 407 -23.34 -4.68 -27.70
N ALA A 408 -23.85 -4.79 -26.47
CA ALA A 408 -23.70 -5.99 -25.62
C ALA A 408 -24.65 -7.14 -25.91
#